data_AF-A0A1Y1VA44-F1
#
_entry.id   AF-A0A1Y1VA44-F1
#
_cell.length_a   1.000
_cell.length_b   1.000
_cell.length_c   1.000
_cell.angle_alpha   90.00
_cell.angle_beta   90.00
_cell.angle_gamma   90.00
#
_symmetry.space_group_name_H-M   'P 1'
#
loop_
_entity.id
_entity.type
_entity.pdbx_description
1 polymer ?
#
loop_
_entity_poly.entity_id
_entity_poly.type
_entity_poly.pdbx_seq_one_letter_code
_entity_poly.pdbx_strand_id
1 'polypeptide(L)'
;MTFEYYIKKDEYQYSNTTELILESCPEEERNNEKCFTRYCIENNDCYSYKCVNNTCIINEDFTTYHCFFDNFENKMLCGKTLYENCKNNEECYPGSCNEQNFCIDKSVPYISNGMKKDFFIFIFIIIIILILIVIVCHRKNKNKTFD
;
A
#
# COMPACT_ATOMS: atom_id res chain seq x y z
N MET A 1 -2.67 16.66 13.51
CA MET A 1 -3.86 16.36 12.69
C MET A 1 -3.69 14.93 12.23
N THR A 2 -4.47 14.00 12.78
CA THR A 2 -4.35 12.56 12.53
C THR A 2 -4.90 12.25 11.14
N PHE A 3 -4.01 11.96 10.19
CA PHE A 3 -4.29 11.57 8.80
C PHE A 3 -4.87 10.13 8.69
N GLU A 4 -5.64 9.68 9.67
CA GLU A 4 -6.23 8.33 9.72
C GLU A 4 -7.74 8.36 9.46
N TYR A 5 -8.16 9.01 8.37
CA TYR A 5 -9.52 8.78 7.86
C TYR A 5 -9.43 8.36 6.40
N TYR A 6 -9.25 7.06 6.18
CA TYR A 6 -9.49 6.47 4.86
C TYR A 6 -10.97 6.63 4.56
N ILE A 7 -11.31 7.59 3.70
CA ILE A 7 -12.68 7.81 3.26
C ILE A 7 -13.11 6.57 2.48
N LYS A 8 -14.16 5.90 2.95
CA LYS A 8 -14.72 4.73 2.28
C LYS A 8 -15.70 5.15 1.19
N LYS A 9 -15.91 4.26 0.21
CA LYS A 9 -16.80 4.46 -0.95
C LYS A 9 -18.23 4.86 -0.54
N ASP A 10 -18.72 4.36 0.58
CA ASP A 10 -20.06 4.61 1.10
C ASP A 10 -20.19 5.97 1.81
N GLU A 11 -19.07 6.60 2.18
CA GLU A 11 -19.06 7.82 2.99
C GLU A 11 -18.54 9.05 2.23
N TYR A 12 -17.84 8.88 1.11
CA TYR A 12 -17.20 10.02 0.43
C TYR A 12 -18.19 11.10 -0.03
N GLN A 13 -19.41 10.72 -0.44
CA GLN A 13 -20.44 11.66 -0.91
C GLN A 13 -20.95 12.64 0.16
N TYR A 14 -20.70 12.36 1.44
CA TYR A 14 -21.09 13.24 2.55
C TYR A 14 -19.92 14.06 3.09
N SER A 15 -18.73 13.91 2.52
CA SER A 15 -17.51 14.60 2.91
C SER A 15 -17.28 15.92 2.16
N ASN A 16 -18.37 16.62 1.82
CA ASN A 16 -18.30 17.93 1.17
C ASN A 16 -17.57 18.92 2.11
N THR A 17 -16.64 19.68 1.55
CA THR A 17 -15.88 20.68 2.29
C THR A 17 -15.81 21.97 1.49
N THR A 18 -15.77 23.11 2.18
CA THR A 18 -15.46 24.41 1.57
C THR A 18 -13.95 24.70 1.61
N GLU A 19 -13.17 23.79 2.17
CA GLU A 19 -11.72 23.91 2.30
C GLU A 19 -11.03 23.16 1.15
N LEU A 20 -9.85 23.63 0.79
CA LEU A 20 -9.02 22.98 -0.22
C LEU A 20 -8.68 21.54 0.21
N ILE A 21 -8.96 20.59 -0.67
CA ILE A 21 -8.73 19.16 -0.45
C ILE A 21 -7.26 18.86 -0.77
N LEU A 22 -6.51 18.51 0.26
CA LEU A 22 -5.08 18.19 0.14
C LEU A 22 -4.83 16.73 -0.26
N GLU A 23 -5.82 15.86 -0.12
CA GLU A 23 -5.70 14.46 -0.50
C GLU A 23 -5.77 14.30 -2.03
N SER A 24 -5.11 13.29 -2.56
CA SER A 24 -5.23 12.91 -3.97
C SER A 24 -5.04 11.40 -4.13
N CYS A 25 -5.77 10.81 -5.08
CA CYS A 25 -5.73 9.39 -5.38
C CYS A 25 -5.06 9.12 -6.74
N PRO A 26 -4.31 8.02 -6.89
CA PRO A 26 -3.97 7.51 -8.21
C PRO A 26 -5.24 7.17 -8.99
N GLU A 27 -5.29 7.56 -10.26
CA GLU A 27 -6.48 7.37 -11.09
C GLU A 27 -6.86 5.89 -11.22
N GLU A 28 -5.87 5.01 -11.35
CA GLU A 28 -6.05 3.56 -11.38
C GLU A 28 -6.69 3.03 -10.08
N GLU A 29 -6.20 3.46 -8.93
CA GLU A 29 -6.73 3.03 -7.62
C GLU A 29 -8.14 3.58 -7.37
N ARG A 30 -8.45 4.78 -7.91
CA ARG A 30 -9.81 5.32 -7.88
C ARG A 30 -10.78 4.51 -8.75
N ASN A 31 -10.34 4.13 -9.95
CA ASN A 31 -11.12 3.30 -10.87
C ASN A 31 -11.38 1.90 -10.31
N ASN A 32 -10.43 1.37 -9.52
CA ASN A 32 -10.56 0.12 -8.78
C ASN A 32 -11.31 0.25 -7.45
N GLU A 33 -11.85 1.44 -7.13
CA GLU A 33 -12.61 1.73 -5.90
C GLU A 33 -11.82 1.46 -4.60
N LYS A 34 -10.50 1.62 -4.64
CA LYS A 34 -9.60 1.41 -3.49
C LYS A 34 -9.18 2.71 -2.82
N CYS A 35 -9.36 3.84 -3.50
CA CYS A 35 -8.99 5.16 -3.00
C CYS A 35 -10.12 6.16 -3.22
N PHE A 36 -10.44 6.93 -2.17
CA PHE A 36 -11.36 8.06 -2.21
C PHE A 36 -10.78 9.20 -1.40
N THR A 37 -11.06 10.43 -1.85
CA THR A 37 -10.76 11.67 -1.15
C THR A 37 -12.06 12.29 -0.65
N ARG A 38 -11.94 13.44 0.01
CA ARG A 38 -13.09 14.33 0.17
C ARG A 38 -13.75 14.61 -1.19
N TYR A 39 -15.06 14.81 -1.17
CA TYR A 39 -15.85 15.02 -2.38
C TYR A 39 -15.51 16.38 -3.00
N CYS A 40 -15.04 16.35 -4.25
CA CYS A 40 -14.79 17.56 -5.04
C CYS A 40 -15.90 17.78 -6.08
N ILE A 41 -16.18 19.04 -6.39
CA ILE A 41 -17.13 19.48 -7.42
C ILE A 41 -16.35 20.09 -8.59
N GLU A 42 -15.36 20.92 -8.28
CA GLU A 42 -14.52 21.62 -9.24
C GLU A 42 -13.04 21.24 -9.07
N ASN A 43 -12.24 21.46 -10.12
CA ASN A 43 -10.79 21.22 -10.05
C ASN A 43 -10.12 22.05 -8.95
N ASN A 44 -10.63 23.26 -8.69
CA ASN A 44 -10.08 24.18 -7.70
C ASN A 44 -10.34 23.72 -6.25
N ASP A 45 -11.24 22.76 -6.05
CA ASP A 45 -11.44 22.15 -4.74
C ASP A 45 -10.26 21.25 -4.36
N CYS A 46 -9.48 20.77 -5.34
CA CYS A 46 -8.35 19.89 -5.15
C CYS A 46 -7.03 20.68 -5.18
N TYR A 47 -6.13 20.39 -4.25
CA TYR A 47 -4.76 20.92 -4.27
C TYR A 47 -4.01 20.47 -5.54
N SER A 48 -4.30 19.28 -6.06
CA SER A 48 -3.78 18.77 -7.32
C SER A 48 -4.37 19.45 -8.56
N TYR A 49 -5.40 20.28 -8.40
CA TYR A 49 -6.14 20.92 -9.49
C TYR A 49 -6.83 19.93 -10.46
N LYS A 50 -7.10 18.70 -10.01
CA LYS A 50 -7.70 17.65 -10.84
C LYS A 50 -8.79 16.90 -10.08
N CYS A 51 -10.05 17.26 -10.35
CA CYS A 51 -11.23 16.58 -9.83
C CYS A 51 -11.83 15.66 -10.91
N VAL A 52 -11.84 14.34 -10.67
CA VAL A 52 -12.41 13.36 -11.59
C VAL A 52 -13.33 12.43 -10.83
N ASN A 53 -14.56 12.23 -11.31
CA ASN A 53 -15.58 11.41 -10.65
C ASN A 53 -15.75 11.76 -9.16
N ASN A 54 -15.74 13.07 -8.89
CA ASN A 54 -15.85 13.66 -7.55
C ASN A 54 -14.78 13.21 -6.56
N THR A 55 -13.59 12.92 -7.08
CA THR A 55 -12.41 12.57 -6.28
C THR A 55 -11.21 13.36 -6.80
N CYS A 56 -10.40 13.89 -5.89
CA CYS A 56 -9.15 14.54 -6.25
C CYS A 56 -8.15 13.47 -6.72
N ILE A 57 -7.68 13.62 -7.96
CA ILE A 57 -6.71 12.71 -8.57
C ILE A 57 -5.34 13.36 -8.54
N ILE A 58 -4.30 12.53 -8.44
CA ILE A 58 -2.92 12.99 -8.58
C ILE A 58 -2.76 13.72 -9.92
N ASN A 59 -2.03 14.82 -9.85
CA ASN A 59 -1.60 15.55 -11.03
C ASN A 59 -0.10 15.31 -11.20
N GLU A 60 0.30 14.58 -12.25
CA GLU A 60 1.70 14.24 -12.49
C GLU A 60 2.57 15.48 -12.76
N ASP A 61 1.96 16.58 -13.21
CA ASP A 61 2.64 17.86 -13.45
C ASP A 61 2.91 18.63 -12.15
N PHE A 62 2.37 18.17 -11.02
CA PHE A 62 2.42 18.88 -9.75
C PHE A 62 2.69 17.95 -8.57
N THR A 63 3.86 18.10 -7.94
CA THR A 63 4.26 17.28 -6.79
C THR A 63 4.00 17.99 -5.46
N THR A 64 3.28 17.33 -4.56
CA THR A 64 3.01 17.81 -3.21
C THR A 64 4.09 17.33 -2.22
N TYR A 65 4.58 18.27 -1.39
CA TYR A 65 5.53 17.97 -0.32
C TYR A 65 4.93 18.34 1.03
N HIS A 66 5.11 17.46 2.01
CA HIS A 66 4.88 17.74 3.41
C HIS A 66 6.21 18.02 4.10
N CYS A 67 6.33 19.21 4.67
CA CYS A 67 7.52 19.67 5.37
C CYS A 67 7.23 19.83 6.86
N PHE A 68 8.18 19.44 7.69
CA PHE A 68 8.15 19.67 9.13
C PHE A 68 9.54 20.07 9.61
N PHE A 69 9.57 20.79 10.73
CA PHE A 69 10.83 21.16 11.37
C PHE A 69 11.26 20.04 12.32
N ASP A 70 12.43 19.46 12.07
CA ASP A 70 13.05 18.51 12.98
C ASP A 70 13.85 19.29 14.03
N ASN A 71 13.33 19.31 15.26
CA ASN A 71 13.96 19.98 16.39
C ASN A 71 15.27 19.30 16.81
N PHE A 72 15.47 18.00 16.54
CA PHE A 72 16.68 17.27 16.93
C PHE A 72 17.85 17.62 16.02
N GLU A 73 17.60 17.65 14.71
CA GLU A 73 18.62 17.98 13.71
C GLU A 73 18.65 19.47 13.34
N ASN A 74 17.77 20.27 13.96
CA ASN A 74 17.62 21.72 13.75
C ASN A 74 17.52 22.09 12.26
N LYS A 75 16.73 21.31 11.50
CA LYS A 75 16.58 21.47 10.05
C LYS A 75 15.15 21.19 9.60
N MET A 76 14.79 21.75 8.44
CA MET A 76 13.52 21.43 7.80
C MET A 76 13.65 20.14 6.99
N LEU A 77 12.76 19.19 7.25
CA LEU A 77 12.64 17.94 6.51
C LEU A 77 11.38 17.99 5.67
N CYS A 78 11.50 17.63 4.39
CA CYS A 78 10.38 17.57 3.45
C CYS A 78 10.37 16.22 2.76
N GLY A 79 9.19 15.66 2.57
CA GLY A 79 9.00 14.48 1.74
C GLY A 79 7.68 14.55 1.00
N LYS A 80 7.58 13.79 -0.07
CA LYS A 80 6.36 13.65 -0.85
C LYS A 80 5.26 13.04 0.00
N THR A 81 4.04 13.54 -0.18
CA THR A 81 2.86 13.08 0.55
C THR A 81 2.39 11.71 0.08
N LEU A 82 1.42 11.14 0.77
CA LEU A 82 0.78 9.89 0.34
C LEU A 82 0.28 10.00 -1.11
N TYR A 83 0.40 8.87 -1.80
CA TYR A 83 0.07 8.63 -3.19
C TYR A 83 0.89 9.39 -4.24
N GLU A 84 1.78 10.31 -3.87
CA GLU A 84 2.72 10.91 -4.81
C GLU A 84 3.70 9.89 -5.40
N ASN A 85 4.10 10.11 -6.65
CA ASN A 85 5.07 9.25 -7.33
C ASN A 85 6.45 9.31 -6.65
N CYS A 86 7.09 8.17 -6.43
CA CYS A 86 8.37 8.04 -5.75
C CYS A 86 9.29 7.04 -6.44
N LYS A 87 10.60 7.20 -6.29
CA LYS A 87 11.59 6.21 -6.78
C LYS A 87 12.21 5.40 -5.66
N ASN A 88 12.18 5.93 -4.43
CA ASN A 88 12.73 5.29 -3.25
C ASN A 88 12.02 5.78 -1.99
N ASN A 89 12.27 5.11 -0.87
CA ASN A 89 11.61 5.38 0.40
C ASN A 89 11.95 6.75 0.99
N GLU A 90 13.12 7.30 0.68
CA GLU A 90 13.58 8.59 1.22
C GLU A 90 12.81 9.78 0.63
N GLU A 91 12.16 9.57 -0.53
CA GLU A 91 11.31 10.58 -1.15
C GLU A 91 9.96 10.74 -0.43
N CYS A 92 9.52 9.77 0.36
CA CYS A 92 8.18 9.76 0.98
C CYS A 92 8.23 10.18 2.45
N TYR A 93 7.31 11.04 2.87
CA TYR A 93 7.13 11.35 4.29
C TYR A 93 5.65 11.58 4.64
N PRO A 94 5.09 10.90 5.67
CA PRO A 94 5.75 10.00 6.65
C PRO A 94 6.01 8.56 6.14
N GLY A 95 5.62 8.27 4.90
CA GLY A 95 5.48 6.94 4.31
C GLY A 95 6.74 6.26 3.78
N SER A 96 6.51 5.28 2.91
CA SER A 96 7.53 4.60 2.10
C SER A 96 7.05 4.49 0.65
N CYS A 97 7.97 4.20 -0.26
CA CYS A 97 7.64 3.98 -1.67
C CYS A 97 7.23 2.53 -1.88
N ASN A 98 6.06 2.28 -2.46
CA ASN A 98 5.59 0.92 -2.73
C ASN A 98 6.12 0.37 -4.07
N GLU A 99 5.76 -0.88 -4.38
CA GLU A 99 6.15 -1.56 -5.63
C GLU A 99 5.57 -0.90 -6.89
N GLN A 100 4.51 -0.11 -6.73
CA GLN A 100 3.85 0.64 -7.80
C GLN A 100 4.41 2.07 -7.96
N ASN A 101 5.51 2.40 -7.27
CA ASN A 101 6.18 3.71 -7.33
C ASN A 101 5.34 4.88 -6.80
N PHE A 102 4.50 4.66 -5.79
CA PHE A 102 3.84 5.75 -5.05
C PHE A 102 4.01 5.66 -3.54
N CYS A 103 3.97 6.82 -2.88
CA CYS A 103 4.12 6.91 -1.44
C CYS A 103 2.91 6.31 -0.71
N ILE A 104 3.14 5.43 0.24
CA ILE A 104 2.10 4.82 1.08
C ILE A 104 2.45 5.00 2.55
N ASP A 105 1.43 4.96 3.42
CA ASP A 105 1.66 5.03 4.85
C ASP A 105 2.39 3.77 5.34
N LYS A 106 3.37 3.95 6.23
CA LYS A 106 4.10 2.85 6.88
C LYS A 106 3.19 1.96 7.72
N SER A 107 2.01 2.46 8.11
CA SER A 107 1.01 1.74 8.90
C SER A 107 0.27 0.64 8.13
N VAL A 108 0.35 0.61 6.79
CA VAL A 108 -0.27 -0.44 5.99
C VAL A 108 0.80 -1.48 5.65
N PRO A 109 0.88 -2.63 6.37
CA PRO A 109 1.63 -3.76 5.86
C PRO A 109 0.89 -4.20 4.59
N TYR A 110 1.34 -3.70 3.44
CA TYR A 110 1.10 -4.41 2.19
C TYR A 110 1.73 -5.77 2.40
N ILE A 111 0.89 -6.76 2.69
CA ILE A 111 1.17 -8.17 2.54
C ILE A 111 1.32 -8.37 1.01
N SER A 112 2.38 -7.80 0.46
CA SER A 112 2.80 -7.96 -0.91
C SER A 112 3.27 -9.40 -1.07
N ASN A 113 3.24 -9.89 -2.30
CA ASN A 113 3.23 -11.31 -2.66
C ASN A 113 4.44 -12.15 -2.20
N GLY A 114 5.40 -11.58 -1.44
CA GLY A 114 6.50 -12.29 -0.80
C GLY A 114 6.05 -13.41 0.15
N MET A 115 5.06 -13.16 1.02
CA MET A 115 4.60 -14.19 1.97
C MET A 115 3.95 -15.40 1.28
N LYS A 116 3.38 -15.24 0.08
CA LYS A 116 2.83 -16.37 -0.68
C LYS A 116 3.93 -17.30 -1.16
N LYS A 117 5.04 -16.74 -1.66
CA LYS A 117 6.15 -17.54 -2.20
C LYS A 117 6.81 -18.37 -1.11
N ASP A 118 7.05 -17.78 0.05
CA ASP A 118 7.67 -18.48 1.18
C ASP A 118 6.73 -19.53 1.79
N PHE A 119 5.42 -19.24 1.83
CA PHE A 119 4.40 -20.22 2.25
C PHE A 119 4.31 -21.42 1.30
N PHE A 120 4.39 -21.21 -0.01
CA PHE A 120 4.42 -22.29 -1.00
C PHE A 120 5.67 -23.17 -0.88
N ILE A 121 6.84 -22.57 -0.63
CA ILE A 121 8.10 -23.30 -0.42
C ILE A 121 7.99 -24.17 0.85
N PHE A 122 7.43 -23.63 1.93
CA PHE A 122 7.24 -24.37 3.18
C PHE A 122 6.30 -25.57 3.02
N ILE A 123 5.17 -25.39 2.32
CA ILE A 123 4.25 -26.49 1.99
C ILE A 123 4.96 -27.58 1.16
N PHE A 124 5.75 -27.18 0.17
CA PHE A 124 6.47 -28.13 -0.69
C PHE A 124 7.47 -28.99 0.11
N ILE A 125 8.19 -28.40 1.07
CA ILE A 125 9.11 -29.11 1.97
C ILE A 125 8.36 -30.14 2.83
N ILE A 126 7.20 -29.78 3.38
CA ILE A 126 6.37 -30.71 4.18
C ILE A 126 5.94 -31.93 3.35
N ILE A 127 5.51 -31.72 2.10
CA ILE A 127 5.09 -32.80 1.21
C ILE A 127 6.25 -33.78 0.95
N ILE A 128 7.46 -33.28 0.71
CA ILE A 128 8.66 -34.13 0.52
C ILE A 128 8.93 -34.98 1.76
N ILE A 129 8.85 -34.41 2.96
CA ILE A 129 9.08 -35.13 4.22
C ILE A 129 8.06 -36.27 4.39
N LEU A 130 6.78 -36.01 4.10
CA LEU A 130 5.73 -37.03 4.17
C LEU A 130 5.97 -38.19 3.19
N ILE A 131 6.38 -37.89 1.95
CA ILE A 131 6.72 -38.91 0.94
C ILE A 131 7.90 -39.77 1.43
N LEU A 132 8.94 -39.15 2.01
CA LEU A 132 10.09 -39.88 2.55
C LEU A 132 9.70 -40.81 3.70
N ILE A 133 8.82 -40.38 4.61
CA ILE A 133 8.31 -41.20 5.70
C ILE A 133 7.55 -42.42 5.15
N VAL A 134 6.68 -42.23 4.15
CA VAL A 134 5.94 -43.34 3.51
C VAL A 134 6.90 -44.36 2.88
N ILE A 135 7.93 -43.90 2.17
CA ILE A 135 8.94 -44.78 1.55
C ILE A 135 9.68 -45.59 2.61
N VAL A 136 10.11 -44.96 3.70
CA VAL A 136 10.82 -45.64 4.81
C VAL A 136 9.92 -46.66 5.49
N CYS A 137 8.66 -46.31 5.76
CA CYS A 137 7.68 -47.23 6.34
C CYS A 137 7.42 -48.44 5.42
N HIS A 138 7.29 -48.22 4.11
CA HIS A 138 7.07 -49.29 3.14
C HIS A 138 8.28 -50.22 3.02
N ARG A 139 9.51 -49.69 3.06
CA ARG A 139 10.74 -50.50 3.09
C ARG A 139 10.85 -51.34 4.36
N LYS A 140 10.51 -50.76 5.52
CA LYS A 140 10.53 -51.47 6.80
C LYS A 140 9.49 -52.59 6.87
N ASN A 141 8.33 -52.41 6.23
CA ASN A 141 7.29 -53.44 6.16
C ASN A 141 7.69 -54.63 5.27
N LYS A 142 8.33 -54.36 4.11
CA LYS A 142 8.86 -55.42 3.22
C LYS A 142 9.94 -56.27 3.88
N ASN A 143 10.81 -55.68 4.69
CA ASN A 143 11.87 -56.43 5.37
C ASN A 143 11.33 -57.34 6.49
N LYS A 144 10.17 -57.04 7.08
CA LYS A 144 9.52 -57.90 8.08
C LYS A 144 8.81 -59.13 7.49
N THR A 145 8.65 -59.21 6.18
CA THR A 145 7.96 -60.33 5.50
C THR A 145 8.92 -61.41 4.99
N PHE A 146 10.22 -61.27 5.26
CA PHE A 146 11.29 -62.15 4.78
C PHE A 146 12.12 -62.82 5.91
N ASP A 147 11.72 -62.65 7.17
CA ASP A 147 12.16 -63.42 8.34
C ASP A 147 10.98 -64.27 8.85
#